data_AF-A0AA37N3D4-F1
#
_entry.id   AF-A0AA37N3D4-F1
#
_cell.length_a   1.000
_cell.length_b   1.000
_cell.length_c   1.000
_cell.angle_alpha   90.00
_cell.angle_beta   90.00
_cell.angle_gamma   90.00
#
_symmetry.space_group_name_H-M   'P 1'
#
loop_
_entity.id
_entity.type
_entity.pdbx_description
1 polymer ?
#
loop_
_entity_poly.entity_id
_entity_poly.type
_entity_poly.pdbx_seq_one_letter_code
_entity_poly.pdbx_strand_id
1 'polypeptide(L)'
;MNILHDKSSVKSSSAKWIDRGYAREDVHSLRLQYVYTPEQQEANRQICDAGPDEAHRRIRQAAESKNAVMASVMAAIAREFICYQYESEDPAPYGSSRWELFFWCNDFSNTLHGYGLSGRDYSYFTLSFNLAQTVEQRAAVCGRVLQFLETRFHSNPNLEVAVQYTTWYDKGKIKADAKKVQHLLDGRQYTYASKEGKFIVENGQLLFHPKYAKKYNYRVDDSDILAICWELDLTPNTSTVPAQKPMPAMGRQGPLTFPYEKYGSVHPIQLKVSAYMDGNLAIAMHTWENGYAEPWASLTVNLDGERGKDCAFIDTNGDADFPVWLIRHGLAIPTGATQRSGYCEYPEYRFRADRLRELDPEGYAEYLSLQEGRRSA
;
A
#
# COMPACT_ATOMS: atom_id res chain seq x y z
N MET A 1 9.64 -32.95 6.91
CA MET A 1 9.11 -31.61 7.19
C MET A 1 7.67 -31.59 6.74
N ASN A 2 6.80 -30.95 7.52
CA ASN A 2 5.38 -30.80 7.18
C ASN A 2 5.09 -29.34 6.82
N ILE A 3 4.40 -29.09 5.70
CA ILE A 3 3.95 -27.74 5.31
C ILE A 3 2.42 -27.71 5.39
N LEU A 4 1.90 -26.76 6.15
CA LEU A 4 0.48 -26.53 6.35
C LEU A 4 0.08 -25.17 5.76
N HIS A 5 -1.08 -25.10 5.13
CA HIS A 5 -1.65 -23.84 4.64
C HIS A 5 -2.85 -23.45 5.52
N ASP A 6 -2.65 -22.45 6.37
CA ASP A 6 -3.63 -21.94 7.32
C ASP A 6 -4.33 -20.70 6.75
N LYS A 7 -5.57 -20.91 6.29
CA LYS A 7 -6.47 -19.85 5.80
C LYS A 7 -7.55 -19.47 6.82
N SER A 8 -7.43 -19.91 8.08
CA SER A 8 -8.48 -19.71 9.10
C SER A 8 -8.75 -18.23 9.41
N SER A 9 -7.76 -17.36 9.24
CA SER A 9 -7.84 -15.89 9.38
C SER A 9 -8.51 -15.19 8.20
N VAL A 10 -8.64 -15.85 7.05
CA VAL A 10 -9.30 -15.30 5.86
C VAL A 10 -10.81 -15.41 6.07
N LYS A 11 -11.46 -14.28 6.39
CA LYS A 11 -12.91 -14.24 6.65
C LYS A 11 -13.68 -14.56 5.38
N SER A 12 -14.75 -15.35 5.47
CA SER A 12 -15.66 -15.59 4.34
C SER A 12 -16.23 -14.30 3.74
N SER A 13 -16.42 -13.27 4.58
CA SER A 13 -16.86 -11.94 4.16
C SER A 13 -15.88 -11.20 3.24
N SER A 14 -14.63 -11.64 3.10
CA SER A 14 -13.70 -11.06 2.13
C SER A 14 -13.90 -11.55 0.71
N ALA A 15 -14.55 -12.70 0.48
CA ALA A 15 -14.75 -13.26 -0.86
C ALA A 15 -15.41 -12.25 -1.81
N LYS A 16 -16.48 -11.58 -1.34
CA LYS A 16 -17.18 -10.55 -2.14
C LYS A 16 -16.29 -9.38 -2.57
N TRP A 17 -15.28 -9.04 -1.75
CA TRP A 17 -14.33 -7.97 -2.03
C TRP A 17 -13.25 -8.42 -3.00
N ILE A 18 -12.84 -9.69 -2.93
CA ILE A 18 -11.91 -10.32 -3.87
C ILE A 18 -12.56 -10.40 -5.26
N ASP A 19 -13.77 -10.93 -5.35
CA ASP A 19 -14.51 -11.08 -6.61
C ASP A 19 -14.73 -9.74 -7.34
N ARG A 20 -14.81 -8.65 -6.57
CA ARG A 20 -14.99 -7.28 -7.09
C ARG A 20 -13.66 -6.55 -7.31
N GLY A 21 -12.52 -7.20 -7.08
CA GLY A 21 -11.19 -6.65 -7.33
C GLY A 21 -10.77 -5.53 -6.38
N TYR A 22 -11.29 -5.53 -5.14
CA TYR A 22 -10.90 -4.60 -4.07
C TYR A 22 -10.04 -5.25 -2.99
N ALA A 23 -9.94 -6.57 -3.01
CA ALA A 23 -9.13 -7.33 -2.10
C ALA A 23 -8.43 -8.48 -2.83
N ARG A 24 -7.36 -9.00 -2.22
CA ARG A 24 -6.62 -10.16 -2.72
C ARG A 24 -6.19 -11.02 -1.54
N GLU A 25 -5.96 -12.30 -1.79
CA GLU A 25 -5.26 -13.15 -0.83
C GLU A 25 -3.79 -12.69 -0.74
N ASP A 26 -3.27 -12.64 0.48
CA ASP A 26 -1.92 -12.23 0.81
C ASP A 26 -1.35 -13.18 1.87
N VAL A 27 -0.02 -13.22 1.97
CA VAL A 27 0.69 -14.01 2.98
C VAL A 27 0.94 -13.13 4.21
N HIS A 28 0.48 -13.58 5.37
CA HIS A 28 0.66 -12.87 6.63
C HIS A 28 2.01 -13.20 7.27
N SER A 29 2.26 -14.48 7.49
CA SER A 29 3.47 -14.96 8.17
C SER A 29 3.71 -16.45 7.93
N LEU A 30 4.96 -16.87 8.10
CA LEU A 30 5.33 -18.27 8.27
C LEU A 30 5.50 -18.54 9.76
N ARG A 31 4.84 -19.59 10.26
CA ARG A 31 5.04 -20.11 11.62
C ARG A 31 5.86 -21.38 11.51
N LEU A 32 7.04 -21.40 12.14
CA LEU A 32 7.92 -22.56 12.17
C LEU A 32 7.97 -23.08 13.60
N GLN A 33 7.73 -24.38 13.76
CA GLN A 33 7.73 -25.00 15.07
C GLN A 33 8.33 -26.40 15.06
N TYR A 34 8.93 -26.77 16.19
CA TYR A 34 9.36 -28.14 16.44
C TYR A 34 8.16 -28.99 16.85
N VAL A 35 7.90 -30.06 16.10
CA VAL A 35 6.88 -31.06 16.43
C VAL A 35 7.53 -32.40 16.74
N TYR A 36 7.06 -33.09 17.78
CA TYR A 36 7.50 -34.45 18.06
C TYR A 36 6.82 -35.44 17.11
N THR A 37 7.58 -36.38 16.55
CA THR A 37 7.00 -37.49 15.78
C THR A 37 6.16 -38.39 16.68
N PRO A 38 5.21 -39.18 16.14
CA PRO A 38 4.42 -40.12 16.95
C PRO A 38 5.28 -41.06 17.81
N GLU A 39 6.41 -41.51 17.28
CA GLU A 39 7.37 -42.38 17.99
C GLU A 39 8.05 -41.64 19.14
N GLN A 40 8.45 -40.37 18.93
CA GLN A 40 9.03 -39.55 19.99
C GLN A 40 8.01 -39.19 21.07
N GLN A 41 6.76 -38.92 20.68
CA GLN A 41 5.67 -38.71 21.64
C GLN A 41 5.42 -39.95 22.48
N GLU A 42 5.42 -41.12 21.86
CA GLU A 42 5.25 -42.39 22.57
C GLU A 42 6.43 -42.71 23.50
N ALA A 43 7.66 -42.51 23.04
CA ALA A 43 8.84 -42.62 23.90
C ALA A 43 8.75 -41.65 25.10
N ASN A 44 8.35 -40.40 24.87
CA ASN A 44 8.15 -39.43 25.95
C ASN A 44 7.05 -39.85 26.93
N ARG A 45 5.97 -40.50 26.46
CA ARG A 45 4.89 -41.02 27.31
C ARG A 45 5.33 -42.21 28.17
N GLN A 46 6.09 -43.14 27.60
CA GLN A 46 6.58 -44.34 28.29
C GLN A 46 7.60 -44.03 29.39
N ILE A 47 8.15 -42.82 29.38
CA ILE A 47 9.17 -42.34 30.31
C ILE A 47 8.57 -41.73 31.61
N CYS A 48 7.24 -41.82 31.79
CA CYS A 48 6.51 -41.21 32.91
C CYS A 48 6.50 -42.09 34.18
N ASP A 49 7.64 -42.17 34.87
CA ASP A 49 7.78 -42.64 36.27
C ASP A 49 9.01 -42.00 36.97
N ALA A 50 9.51 -40.87 36.45
CA ALA A 50 10.73 -40.24 36.93
C ALA A 50 10.49 -39.30 38.13
N GLY A 51 11.42 -39.29 39.09
CA GLY A 51 11.42 -38.33 40.19
C GLY A 51 11.57 -36.87 39.70
N PRO A 52 11.18 -35.86 40.50
CA PRO A 52 11.13 -34.45 40.07
C PRO A 52 12.42 -33.90 39.44
N ASP A 53 13.58 -34.25 39.98
CA ASP A 53 14.88 -33.77 39.48
C ASP A 53 15.28 -34.40 38.15
N GLU A 54 14.88 -35.64 37.89
CA GLU A 54 15.12 -36.31 36.62
C GLU A 54 14.17 -35.79 35.55
N ALA A 55 12.91 -35.56 35.88
CA ALA A 55 11.97 -34.86 35.01
C ALA A 55 12.48 -33.45 34.64
N HIS A 56 13.00 -32.71 35.62
CA HIS A 56 13.57 -31.38 35.40
C HIS A 56 14.73 -31.39 34.40
N ARG A 57 15.72 -32.28 34.61
CA ARG A 57 16.87 -32.43 33.70
C ARG A 57 16.44 -32.84 32.29
N ARG A 58 15.47 -33.74 32.16
CA ARG A 58 14.96 -34.19 30.85
C ARG A 58 14.26 -33.09 30.09
N ILE A 59 13.37 -32.33 30.74
CA ILE A 59 12.68 -31.20 30.11
C ILE A 59 13.69 -30.17 29.61
N ARG A 60 14.68 -29.85 30.43
CA ARG A 60 15.77 -28.93 30.05
C ARG A 60 16.54 -29.45 28.82
N GLN A 61 16.99 -30.70 28.84
CA GLN A 61 17.75 -31.29 27.74
C GLN A 61 16.93 -31.38 26.44
N ALA A 62 15.65 -31.75 26.54
CA ALA A 62 14.74 -31.77 25.40
C ALA A 62 14.55 -30.36 24.81
N ALA A 63 14.46 -29.34 25.68
CA ALA A 63 14.36 -27.95 25.27
C ALA A 63 15.62 -27.43 24.57
N GLU A 64 16.80 -27.71 25.10
CA GLU A 64 18.08 -27.38 24.46
C GLU A 64 18.22 -28.08 23.10
N SER A 65 17.85 -29.37 23.02
CA SER A 65 17.92 -30.15 21.78
C SER A 65 16.98 -29.62 20.70
N LYS A 66 15.69 -29.40 21.00
CA LYS A 66 14.73 -28.86 20.02
C LYS A 66 15.11 -27.45 19.58
N ASN A 67 15.62 -26.65 20.51
CA ASN A 67 16.09 -25.29 20.24
C ASN A 67 17.29 -25.29 19.30
N ALA A 68 18.27 -26.17 19.50
CA ALA A 68 19.43 -26.29 18.62
C ALA A 68 19.03 -26.66 17.19
N VAL A 69 18.09 -27.60 17.03
CA VAL A 69 17.54 -27.98 15.72
C VAL A 69 16.90 -26.76 15.04
N MET A 70 15.97 -26.08 15.71
CA MET A 70 15.26 -24.94 15.10
C MET A 70 16.14 -23.70 14.91
N ALA A 71 17.11 -23.46 15.80
CA ALA A 71 18.10 -22.40 15.64
C ALA A 71 18.94 -22.63 14.37
N SER A 72 19.30 -23.89 14.06
CA SER A 72 20.01 -24.20 12.82
C SER A 72 19.18 -23.93 11.57
N VAL A 73 17.85 -24.16 11.63
CA VAL A 73 16.91 -23.82 10.55
C VAL A 73 16.88 -22.31 10.36
N MET A 74 16.65 -21.55 11.45
CA MET A 74 16.59 -20.09 11.37
C MET A 74 17.90 -19.47 10.89
N ALA A 75 19.04 -19.95 11.37
CA ALA A 75 20.36 -19.49 10.92
C ALA A 75 20.60 -19.76 9.43
N ALA A 76 20.06 -20.86 8.90
CA ALA A 76 20.14 -21.14 7.46
C ALA A 76 19.24 -20.19 6.66
N ILE A 77 18.04 -19.86 7.15
CA ILE A 77 17.16 -18.85 6.54
C ILE A 77 17.84 -17.49 6.53
N ALA A 78 18.39 -17.03 7.66
CA ALA A 78 19.03 -15.72 7.79
C ALA A 78 20.26 -15.51 6.90
N ARG A 79 20.86 -16.59 6.37
CA ARG A 79 21.95 -16.50 5.38
C ARG A 79 21.47 -16.23 3.96
N GLU A 80 20.25 -16.65 3.64
CA GLU A 80 19.67 -16.54 2.29
C GLU A 80 18.69 -15.36 2.18
N PHE A 81 18.12 -14.92 3.30
CA PHE A 81 17.09 -13.89 3.36
C PHE A 81 17.49 -12.77 4.32
N ILE A 82 17.08 -11.55 4.00
CA ILE A 82 17.32 -10.37 4.84
C ILE A 82 16.28 -10.34 5.97
N CYS A 83 16.68 -10.82 7.15
CA CYS A 83 15.82 -10.92 8.33
C CYS A 83 16.01 -9.73 9.28
N TYR A 84 14.95 -8.94 9.47
CA TYR A 84 14.85 -7.92 10.51
C TYR A 84 14.71 -8.59 11.89
N GLN A 85 15.30 -7.99 12.93
CA GLN A 85 15.26 -8.45 14.33
C GLN A 85 15.96 -9.81 14.59
N TYR A 86 16.60 -10.43 13.60
CA TYR A 86 17.38 -11.64 13.82
C TYR A 86 18.78 -11.33 14.36
N GLU A 87 19.55 -10.51 13.66
CA GLU A 87 20.86 -10.05 14.15
C GLU A 87 20.72 -8.89 15.15
N SER A 88 21.82 -8.53 15.83
CA SER A 88 21.84 -7.40 16.76
C SER A 88 21.72 -6.04 16.05
N GLU A 89 22.14 -5.97 14.80
CA GLU A 89 22.07 -4.78 13.97
C GLU A 89 20.93 -4.89 12.97
N ASP A 90 20.18 -3.82 12.81
CA ASP A 90 19.08 -3.76 11.84
C ASP A 90 19.65 -3.73 10.41
N PRO A 91 19.18 -4.61 9.50
CA PRO A 91 19.74 -4.73 8.16
C PRO A 91 19.42 -3.52 7.26
N ALA A 92 18.38 -2.76 7.60
CA ALA A 92 17.91 -1.55 6.92
C ALA A 92 16.93 -0.80 7.84
N PRO A 93 16.53 0.44 7.53
CA PRO A 93 15.45 1.10 8.26
C PRO A 93 14.13 0.30 8.19
N TYR A 94 13.40 0.18 9.30
CA TYR A 94 12.17 -0.62 9.38
C TYR A 94 11.14 -0.32 8.29
N GLY A 95 10.90 0.95 7.97
CA GLY A 95 9.94 1.36 6.92
C GLY A 95 10.40 1.13 5.47
N SER A 96 11.62 0.61 5.26
CA SER A 96 12.18 0.36 3.95
C SER A 96 11.73 -0.98 3.38
N SER A 97 11.63 -1.09 2.05
CA SER A 97 11.42 -2.36 1.33
C SER A 97 12.68 -3.25 1.23
N ARG A 98 13.80 -2.83 1.83
CA ARG A 98 15.14 -3.44 1.71
C ARG A 98 15.38 -4.70 2.55
N TRP A 99 14.41 -5.09 3.38
CA TRP A 99 14.43 -6.34 4.13
C TRP A 99 13.19 -7.16 3.80
N GLU A 100 13.22 -8.46 4.08
CA GLU A 100 12.25 -9.42 3.53
C GLU A 100 11.37 -10.04 4.61
N LEU A 101 11.99 -10.45 5.72
CA LEU A 101 11.35 -11.19 6.78
C LEU A 101 11.57 -10.49 8.11
N PHE A 102 10.55 -10.44 8.96
CA PHE A 102 10.64 -9.97 10.32
C PHE A 102 10.64 -11.18 11.25
N PHE A 103 11.72 -11.36 11.99
CA PHE A 103 11.91 -12.50 12.87
C PHE A 103 11.37 -12.22 14.28
N TRP A 104 10.56 -13.14 14.79
CA TRP A 104 10.14 -13.14 16.18
C TRP A 104 10.17 -14.55 16.77
N CYS A 105 10.71 -14.70 17.98
CA CYS A 105 10.64 -15.92 18.77
C CYS A 105 10.43 -15.58 20.24
N ASN A 106 10.13 -16.59 21.05
CA ASN A 106 10.09 -16.41 22.50
C ASN A 106 11.51 -16.37 23.10
N ASP A 107 11.57 -16.03 24.38
CA ASP A 107 12.74 -16.23 25.23
C ASP A 107 12.44 -17.37 26.22
N PHE A 108 13.45 -18.15 26.60
CA PHE A 108 13.31 -19.24 27.55
C PHE A 108 12.81 -18.80 28.92
N SER A 109 13.05 -17.55 29.32
CA SER A 109 12.45 -16.97 30.53
C SER A 109 10.92 -16.97 30.49
N ASN A 110 10.30 -16.93 29.30
CA ASN A 110 8.85 -16.97 29.13
C ASN A 110 8.30 -18.39 28.96
N THR A 111 9.07 -19.30 28.34
CA THR A 111 8.57 -20.64 27.99
C THR A 111 8.96 -21.73 28.98
N LEU A 112 10.11 -21.58 29.66
CA LEU A 112 10.66 -22.55 30.60
C LEU A 112 11.28 -21.83 31.82
N HIS A 113 10.49 -20.94 32.44
CA HIS A 113 10.87 -20.27 33.66
C HIS A 113 11.23 -21.28 34.77
N GLY A 114 12.39 -21.09 35.40
CA GLY A 114 12.87 -21.95 36.48
C GLY A 114 13.71 -23.16 36.05
N TYR A 115 13.92 -23.38 34.74
CA TYR A 115 14.76 -24.49 34.21
C TYR A 115 16.23 -24.11 33.96
N GLY A 116 16.64 -22.90 34.36
CA GLY A 116 18.02 -22.42 34.18
C GLY A 116 18.43 -22.17 32.72
N LEU A 117 17.45 -22.01 31.82
CA LEU A 117 17.64 -21.63 30.43
C LEU A 117 17.43 -20.12 30.26
N SER A 118 18.16 -19.51 29.33
CA SER A 118 18.06 -18.08 29.01
C SER A 118 18.32 -17.84 27.52
N GLY A 119 17.84 -16.72 27.00
CA GLY A 119 17.97 -16.36 25.59
C GLY A 119 16.87 -16.94 24.73
N ARG A 120 17.05 -16.81 23.40
CA ARG A 120 16.03 -17.14 22.40
C ARG A 120 15.62 -18.62 22.44
N ASP A 121 14.32 -18.82 22.54
CA ASP A 121 13.65 -20.10 22.35
C ASP A 121 13.09 -20.17 20.92
N TYR A 122 13.86 -20.80 20.04
CA TYR A 122 13.55 -21.11 18.65
C TYR A 122 12.61 -22.31 18.49
N SER A 123 12.19 -22.98 19.55
CA SER A 123 11.27 -24.13 19.41
C SER A 123 9.96 -23.76 18.71
N TYR A 124 9.61 -22.48 18.75
CA TYR A 124 8.60 -21.84 17.94
C TYR A 124 9.10 -20.45 17.53
N PHE A 125 8.99 -20.10 16.24
CA PHE A 125 9.23 -18.74 15.78
C PHE A 125 8.34 -18.39 14.58
N THR A 126 8.18 -17.09 14.34
CA THR A 126 7.42 -16.54 13.23
C THR A 126 8.28 -15.66 12.36
N LEU A 127 8.04 -15.74 11.05
CA LEU A 127 8.61 -14.88 10.03
C LEU A 127 7.47 -14.14 9.34
N SER A 128 7.28 -12.87 9.70
CA SER A 128 6.29 -12.01 9.06
C SER A 128 6.90 -11.30 7.85
N PHE A 129 6.10 -10.96 6.86
CA PHE A 129 6.60 -10.35 5.63
C PHE A 129 6.60 -8.81 5.71
N ASN A 130 7.51 -8.17 4.98
CA ASN A 130 7.63 -6.72 4.95
C ASN A 130 6.38 -6.05 4.34
N LEU A 131 5.70 -5.21 5.14
CA LEU A 131 4.49 -4.49 4.70
C LEU A 131 4.77 -3.35 3.72
N ALA A 132 6.03 -2.90 3.61
CA ALA A 132 6.44 -1.94 2.58
C ALA A 132 6.55 -2.56 1.18
N GLN A 133 6.52 -3.90 1.07
CA GLN A 133 6.50 -4.62 -0.19
C GLN A 133 5.07 -4.75 -0.74
N THR A 134 4.92 -5.06 -2.03
CA THR A 134 3.60 -5.40 -2.60
C THR A 134 3.17 -6.81 -2.21
N VAL A 135 1.89 -7.15 -2.46
CA VAL A 135 1.36 -8.51 -2.23
C VAL A 135 2.14 -9.54 -3.06
N GLU A 136 2.46 -9.20 -4.30
CA GLU A 136 3.20 -10.05 -5.23
C GLU A 136 4.65 -10.27 -4.78
N GLN A 137 5.29 -9.22 -4.27
CA GLN A 137 6.64 -9.32 -3.69
C GLN A 137 6.66 -10.21 -2.45
N ARG A 138 5.71 -10.04 -1.53
CA ARG A 138 5.59 -10.92 -0.35
C ARG A 138 5.33 -12.37 -0.73
N ALA A 139 4.44 -12.61 -1.69
CA ALA A 139 4.19 -13.95 -2.21
C ALA A 139 5.45 -14.57 -2.84
N ALA A 140 6.24 -13.78 -3.58
CA ALA A 140 7.50 -14.24 -4.16
C ALA A 140 8.56 -14.57 -3.08
N VAL A 141 8.67 -13.75 -2.03
CA VAL A 141 9.53 -14.05 -0.86
C VAL A 141 9.07 -15.35 -0.20
N CYS A 142 7.77 -15.49 0.07
CA CYS A 142 7.19 -16.69 0.67
C CYS A 142 7.51 -17.94 -0.17
N GLY A 143 7.31 -17.89 -1.48
CA GLY A 143 7.63 -18.99 -2.39
C GLY A 143 9.10 -19.39 -2.33
N ARG A 144 10.02 -18.42 -2.33
CA ARG A 144 11.46 -18.69 -2.17
C ARG A 144 11.81 -19.31 -0.83
N VAL A 145 11.20 -18.84 0.27
CA VAL A 145 11.43 -19.42 1.60
C VAL A 145 10.95 -20.87 1.64
N LEU A 146 9.75 -21.17 1.13
CA LEU A 146 9.23 -22.53 1.10
C LEU A 146 10.10 -23.45 0.22
N GLN A 147 10.49 -23.00 -0.97
CA GLN A 147 11.39 -23.75 -1.84
C GLN A 147 12.75 -24.03 -1.17
N PHE A 148 13.31 -23.04 -0.46
CA PHE A 148 14.54 -23.20 0.30
C PHE A 148 14.38 -24.25 1.42
N LEU A 149 13.29 -24.18 2.17
CA LEU A 149 12.99 -25.11 3.26
C LEU A 149 12.77 -26.54 2.74
N GLU A 150 12.06 -26.71 1.64
CA GLU A 150 11.90 -27.99 0.97
C GLU A 150 13.25 -28.53 0.52
N THR A 151 14.07 -27.73 -0.16
CA THR A 151 15.37 -28.18 -0.67
C THR A 151 16.31 -28.63 0.45
N ARG A 152 16.35 -27.90 1.57
CA ARG A 152 17.37 -28.09 2.61
C ARG A 152 16.89 -28.90 3.82
N PHE A 153 15.59 -28.91 4.08
CA PHE A 153 15.02 -29.48 5.30
C PHE A 153 13.85 -30.45 5.06
N HIS A 154 13.56 -30.87 3.82
CA HIS A 154 12.47 -31.83 3.54
C HIS A 154 12.52 -33.09 4.43
N SER A 155 13.72 -33.63 4.69
CA SER A 155 13.91 -34.83 5.50
C SER A 155 13.74 -34.63 7.00
N ASN A 156 13.65 -33.39 7.50
CA ASN A 156 13.52 -33.14 8.94
C ASN A 156 12.10 -33.46 9.41
N PRO A 157 11.84 -34.56 10.14
CA PRO A 157 10.48 -34.93 10.54
C PRO A 157 9.96 -34.04 11.68
N ASN A 158 10.83 -33.30 12.34
CA ASN A 158 10.51 -32.45 13.48
C ASN A 158 10.19 -31.01 13.12
N LEU A 159 10.33 -30.63 11.84
CA LEU A 159 10.02 -29.28 11.38
C LEU A 159 8.61 -29.25 10.78
N GLU A 160 7.76 -28.41 11.37
CA GLU A 160 6.48 -28.01 10.81
C GLU A 160 6.52 -26.52 10.43
N VAL A 161 6.01 -26.21 9.24
CA VAL A 161 5.91 -24.87 8.68
C VAL A 161 4.46 -24.60 8.33
N ALA A 162 3.82 -23.64 8.99
CA ALA A 162 2.48 -23.20 8.65
C ALA A 162 2.52 -21.84 7.95
N VAL A 163 2.00 -21.79 6.72
CA VAL A 163 1.80 -20.57 5.95
C VAL A 163 0.46 -19.96 6.37
N GLN A 164 0.50 -18.80 7.02
CA GLN A 164 -0.71 -18.09 7.42
C GLN A 164 -1.09 -17.06 6.37
N TYR A 165 -2.33 -17.12 5.90
CA TYR A 165 -2.87 -16.22 4.90
C TYR A 165 -3.70 -15.10 5.53
N THR A 166 -3.79 -13.98 4.84
CA THR A 166 -4.67 -12.87 5.19
C THR A 166 -5.30 -12.27 3.93
N THR A 167 -6.23 -11.36 4.11
CA THR A 167 -6.81 -10.61 3.01
C THR A 167 -6.18 -9.22 2.97
N TRP A 168 -5.50 -8.91 1.88
CA TRP A 168 -5.07 -7.55 1.59
C TRP A 168 -6.21 -6.78 0.93
N TYR A 169 -6.46 -5.56 1.40
CA TYR A 169 -7.49 -4.67 0.86
C TYR A 169 -6.83 -3.48 0.19
N ASP A 170 -7.25 -3.17 -1.03
CA ASP A 170 -6.84 -1.97 -1.74
C ASP A 170 -7.60 -0.77 -1.18
N LYS A 171 -7.11 -0.26 -0.04
CA LYS A 171 -7.73 0.89 0.64
C LYS A 171 -7.79 2.13 -0.27
N GLY A 172 -6.82 2.30 -1.17
CA GLY A 172 -6.80 3.40 -2.13
C GLY A 172 -7.96 3.30 -3.11
N LYS A 173 -8.12 2.13 -3.74
CA LYS A 173 -9.24 1.86 -4.65
C LYS A 173 -10.60 1.90 -3.96
N ILE A 174 -10.73 1.30 -2.77
CA ILE A 174 -11.96 1.35 -1.97
C ILE A 174 -12.38 2.80 -1.73
N LYS A 175 -11.45 3.63 -1.25
CA LYS A 175 -11.71 5.06 -1.02
C LYS A 175 -12.08 5.80 -2.30
N ALA A 176 -11.36 5.56 -3.39
CA ALA A 176 -11.61 6.22 -4.67
C ALA A 176 -13.01 5.88 -5.20
N ASP A 177 -13.39 4.61 -5.19
CA ASP A 177 -14.67 4.16 -5.73
C ASP A 177 -15.84 4.49 -4.78
N ALA A 178 -15.63 4.44 -3.45
CA ALA A 178 -16.63 4.91 -2.48
C ALA A 178 -17.00 6.38 -2.74
N LYS A 179 -16.00 7.23 -2.99
CA LYS A 179 -16.22 8.64 -3.32
C LYS A 179 -17.05 8.84 -4.60
N LYS A 180 -16.92 7.95 -5.59
CA LYS A 180 -17.71 8.00 -6.83
C LYS A 180 -19.19 7.72 -6.58
N VAL A 181 -19.51 6.82 -5.66
CA VAL A 181 -20.89 6.35 -5.46
C VAL A 181 -21.58 6.93 -4.23
N GLN A 182 -20.87 7.58 -3.31
CA GLN A 182 -21.46 8.08 -2.05
C GLN A 182 -22.67 9.01 -2.26
N HIS A 183 -22.69 9.78 -3.35
CA HIS A 183 -23.81 10.65 -3.70
C HIS A 183 -25.10 9.88 -3.99
N LEU A 184 -25.01 8.62 -4.42
CA LEU A 184 -26.17 7.77 -4.66
C LEU A 184 -26.93 7.44 -3.37
N LEU A 185 -26.24 7.51 -2.22
CA LEU A 185 -26.84 7.28 -0.91
C LEU A 185 -27.45 8.54 -0.31
N ASP A 186 -27.11 9.74 -0.80
CA ASP A 186 -27.56 11.00 -0.21
C ASP A 186 -29.10 11.09 -0.12
N GLY A 187 -29.61 11.43 1.06
CA GLY A 187 -31.04 11.51 1.35
C GLY A 187 -31.77 10.17 1.52
N ARG A 188 -31.15 9.01 1.25
CA ARG A 188 -31.80 7.70 1.39
C ARG A 188 -31.99 7.30 2.84
N GLN A 189 -33.13 6.68 3.14
CA GLN A 189 -33.38 6.04 4.43
C GLN A 189 -32.74 4.65 4.45
N TYR A 190 -32.08 4.31 5.55
CA TYR A 190 -31.40 3.04 5.72
C TYR A 190 -31.25 2.67 7.20
N THR A 191 -31.05 1.38 7.49
CA THR A 191 -30.73 0.89 8.84
C THR A 191 -29.24 0.60 8.94
N TYR A 192 -28.47 1.53 9.50
CA TYR A 192 -27.02 1.41 9.64
C TYR A 192 -26.65 1.14 11.10
N ALA A 193 -25.82 0.12 11.35
CA ALA A 193 -25.41 -0.31 12.69
C ALA A 193 -26.60 -0.46 13.67
N SER A 194 -27.67 -1.14 13.21
CA SER A 194 -28.93 -1.38 13.95
C SER A 194 -29.73 -0.12 14.31
N LYS A 195 -29.48 1.02 13.65
CA LYS A 195 -30.22 2.27 13.84
C LYS A 195 -30.90 2.65 12.54
N GLU A 196 -32.19 2.98 12.59
CA GLU A 196 -32.89 3.59 11.46
C GLU A 196 -32.50 5.07 11.33
N GLY A 197 -32.33 5.54 10.09
CA GLY A 197 -31.95 6.91 9.82
C GLY A 197 -31.89 7.21 8.33
N LYS A 198 -31.20 8.29 8.00
CA LYS A 198 -30.95 8.70 6.62
C LYS A 198 -29.48 9.04 6.41
N PHE A 199 -28.99 8.83 5.20
CA PHE A 199 -27.69 9.35 4.80
C PHE A 199 -27.78 10.82 4.37
N ILE A 200 -26.70 11.56 4.59
CA ILE A 200 -26.54 12.97 4.25
C ILE A 200 -25.09 13.18 3.80
N VAL A 201 -24.87 13.81 2.66
CA VAL A 201 -23.53 14.27 2.26
C VAL A 201 -23.28 15.68 2.81
N GLU A 202 -22.22 15.84 3.59
CA GLU A 202 -21.81 17.13 4.17
C GLU A 202 -20.30 17.31 3.99
N ASN A 203 -19.88 18.46 3.45
CA ASN A 203 -18.46 18.77 3.17
C ASN A 203 -17.73 17.66 2.37
N GLY A 204 -18.44 17.00 1.45
CA GLY A 204 -17.90 15.93 0.62
C GLY A 204 -17.71 14.58 1.32
N GLN A 205 -18.22 14.42 2.55
CA GLN A 205 -18.23 13.16 3.31
C GLN A 205 -19.66 12.65 3.47
N LEU A 206 -19.86 11.34 3.33
CA LEU A 206 -21.13 10.71 3.64
C LEU A 206 -21.28 10.48 5.15
N LEU A 207 -22.37 11.00 5.69
CA LEU A 207 -22.75 10.86 7.08
C LEU A 207 -24.08 10.10 7.19
N PHE A 208 -24.26 9.36 8.26
CA PHE A 208 -25.51 8.74 8.66
C PHE A 208 -26.13 9.50 9.83
N HIS A 209 -27.37 9.95 9.66
CA HIS A 209 -28.16 10.67 10.65
C HIS A 209 -29.30 9.78 11.17
N PRO A 210 -29.22 9.23 12.39
CA PRO A 210 -30.28 8.41 12.95
C PRO A 210 -31.57 9.21 13.18
N LYS A 211 -32.73 8.57 12.99
CA LYS A 211 -34.07 9.19 13.02
C LYS A 211 -34.38 9.97 14.30
N TYR A 212 -33.87 9.55 15.45
CA TYR A 212 -34.12 10.17 16.76
C TYR A 212 -32.92 10.97 17.29
N ALA A 213 -31.83 11.07 16.53
CA ALA A 213 -30.64 11.80 16.95
C ALA A 213 -30.82 13.30 16.69
N LYS A 214 -30.63 14.14 17.72
CA LYS A 214 -30.75 15.60 17.58
C LYS A 214 -29.47 16.30 17.11
N LYS A 215 -28.30 15.70 17.36
CA LYS A 215 -26.99 16.37 17.17
C LYS A 215 -25.87 15.49 16.61
N TYR A 216 -26.09 14.17 16.47
CA TYR A 216 -25.02 13.25 16.15
C TYR A 216 -25.19 12.68 14.75
N ASN A 217 -24.16 12.89 13.94
CA ASN A 217 -23.96 12.26 12.64
C ASN A 217 -22.81 11.26 12.77
N TYR A 218 -22.94 10.10 12.15
CA TYR A 218 -21.89 9.09 12.11
C TYR A 218 -21.25 9.13 10.74
N ARG A 219 -19.92 9.20 10.68
CA ARG A 219 -19.22 9.02 9.42
C ARG A 219 -19.43 7.58 8.94
N VAL A 220 -19.73 7.42 7.66
CA VAL A 220 -19.82 6.11 7.02
C VAL A 220 -18.44 5.76 6.47
N ASP A 221 -17.94 4.56 6.77
CA ASP A 221 -16.66 4.09 6.25
C ASP A 221 -16.74 3.82 4.74
N ASP A 222 -15.65 4.06 4.02
CA ASP A 222 -15.60 3.91 2.55
C ASP A 222 -16.00 2.49 2.10
N SER A 223 -15.64 1.46 2.89
CA SER A 223 -16.05 0.08 2.63
C SER A 223 -17.55 -0.13 2.82
N ASP A 224 -18.16 0.55 3.78
CA ASP A 224 -19.59 0.44 4.04
C ASP A 224 -20.39 1.14 2.95
N ILE A 225 -19.90 2.29 2.45
CA ILE A 225 -20.50 2.98 1.31
C ILE A 225 -20.63 2.03 0.11
N LEU A 226 -19.52 1.36 -0.25
CA LEU A 226 -19.52 0.41 -1.35
C LEU A 226 -20.41 -0.80 -1.08
N ALA A 227 -20.33 -1.38 0.11
CA ALA A 227 -21.13 -2.54 0.49
C ALA A 227 -22.64 -2.24 0.43
N ILE A 228 -23.07 -1.11 0.97
CA ILE A 228 -24.47 -0.66 0.95
C ILE A 228 -24.92 -0.37 -0.48
N CYS A 229 -24.09 0.28 -1.30
CA CYS A 229 -24.41 0.49 -2.72
C CYS A 229 -24.61 -0.84 -3.46
N TRP A 230 -23.78 -1.86 -3.19
CA TRP A 230 -23.97 -3.18 -3.79
C TRP A 230 -25.22 -3.89 -3.29
N GLU A 231 -25.55 -3.78 -2.01
CA GLU A 231 -26.78 -4.36 -1.44
C GLU A 231 -28.05 -3.72 -2.03
N LEU A 232 -27.98 -2.44 -2.37
CA LEU A 232 -29.08 -1.68 -2.94
C LEU A 232 -29.08 -1.67 -4.49
N ASP A 233 -28.19 -2.45 -5.12
CA ASP A 233 -27.96 -2.48 -6.57
C ASP A 233 -27.74 -1.07 -7.19
N LEU A 234 -27.13 -0.18 -6.41
CA LEU A 234 -26.80 1.18 -6.82
C LEU A 234 -25.50 1.17 -7.62
N THR A 235 -25.64 1.09 -8.93
CA THR A 235 -24.54 1.31 -9.86
C THR A 235 -24.47 2.79 -10.21
N PRO A 236 -23.26 3.35 -10.44
CA PRO A 236 -23.15 4.66 -11.05
C PRO A 236 -23.76 4.60 -12.46
N ASN A 237 -25.01 5.07 -12.58
CA ASN A 237 -25.67 5.21 -13.88
C ASN A 237 -24.83 6.16 -14.74
N THR A 238 -24.14 5.62 -15.74
CA THR A 238 -23.48 6.39 -16.81
C THR A 238 -24.47 7.16 -17.72
N SER A 239 -25.76 7.26 -17.34
CA SER A 239 -26.81 7.86 -18.17
C SER A 239 -27.58 9.02 -17.53
N THR A 240 -27.29 9.44 -16.30
CA THR A 240 -27.94 10.63 -15.70
C THR A 240 -27.00 11.41 -14.80
N VAL A 241 -25.93 11.96 -15.39
CA VAL A 241 -25.39 13.23 -14.91
C VAL A 241 -26.17 14.32 -15.64
N PRO A 242 -26.72 15.35 -14.97
CA PRO A 242 -27.34 16.47 -15.67
C PRO A 242 -26.32 17.06 -16.64
N ALA A 243 -26.72 17.19 -17.91
CA ALA A 243 -25.89 17.72 -18.98
C ALA A 243 -25.22 19.03 -18.53
N GLN A 244 -23.91 18.99 -18.31
CA GLN A 244 -23.10 20.19 -18.49
C GLN A 244 -23.15 20.54 -19.96
N LYS A 245 -23.43 21.81 -20.26
CA LYS A 245 -23.56 22.36 -21.61
C LYS A 245 -22.49 21.78 -22.54
N PRO A 246 -22.86 21.21 -23.70
CA PRO A 246 -21.86 20.72 -24.63
C PRO A 246 -21.02 21.91 -25.10
N MET A 247 -19.72 21.85 -24.80
CA MET A 247 -18.73 22.61 -25.54
C MET A 247 -18.66 22.08 -26.99
N PRO A 248 -18.26 22.91 -27.96
CA PRO A 248 -18.28 22.55 -29.36
C PRO A 248 -17.38 21.34 -29.63
N ALA A 249 -17.82 20.47 -30.53
CA ALA A 249 -17.09 19.27 -30.92
C ALA A 249 -15.67 19.59 -31.43
N MET A 250 -14.64 19.19 -30.68
CA MET A 250 -13.30 18.95 -31.21
C MET A 250 -13.13 17.46 -31.50
N GLY A 251 -12.53 17.14 -32.65
CA GLY A 251 -12.60 15.84 -33.32
C GLY A 251 -11.89 14.67 -32.63
N ARG A 252 -12.54 13.51 -32.67
CA ARG A 252 -12.09 12.09 -32.76
C ARG A 252 -10.72 11.58 -32.25
N GLN A 253 -9.90 12.34 -31.54
CA GLN A 253 -8.73 11.82 -30.83
C GLN A 253 -8.82 12.26 -29.35
N GLY A 254 -8.60 11.32 -28.44
CA GLY A 254 -8.52 11.63 -27.00
C GLY A 254 -7.39 12.63 -26.71
N PRO A 255 -7.31 13.14 -25.48
CA PRO A 255 -6.28 14.12 -25.11
C PRO A 255 -4.88 13.56 -25.30
N LEU A 256 -3.94 14.45 -25.66
CA LEU A 256 -2.54 14.10 -25.79
C LEU A 256 -1.98 13.69 -24.42
N THR A 257 -1.48 12.45 -24.33
CA THR A 257 -0.89 11.90 -23.12
C THR A 257 0.54 11.41 -23.37
N PHE A 258 1.35 11.40 -22.31
CA PHE A 258 2.69 10.83 -22.29
C PHE A 258 2.76 9.67 -21.30
N PRO A 259 3.46 8.58 -21.63
CA PRO A 259 3.67 7.50 -20.69
C PRO A 259 4.54 7.96 -19.51
N TYR A 260 4.12 7.67 -18.29
CA TYR A 260 4.88 7.89 -17.07
C TYR A 260 5.01 6.58 -16.31
N GLU A 261 6.21 6.02 -16.25
CA GLU A 261 6.47 4.77 -15.54
C GLU A 261 6.65 5.04 -14.04
N LYS A 262 5.70 4.59 -13.23
CA LYS A 262 5.76 4.70 -11.77
C LYS A 262 5.06 3.51 -11.14
N TYR A 263 5.51 3.12 -9.95
CA TYR A 263 4.89 2.03 -9.18
C TYR A 263 4.76 0.70 -9.93
N GLY A 264 5.65 0.43 -10.90
CA GLY A 264 5.64 -0.79 -11.70
C GLY A 264 4.64 -0.81 -12.86
N SER A 265 3.99 0.33 -13.16
CA SER A 265 3.03 0.49 -14.26
C SER A 265 3.35 1.73 -15.10
N VAL A 266 2.84 1.76 -16.33
CA VAL A 266 2.95 2.93 -17.22
C VAL A 266 1.61 3.66 -17.26
N HIS A 267 1.60 4.89 -16.75
CA HIS A 267 0.41 5.72 -16.64
C HIS A 267 0.35 6.74 -17.80
N PRO A 268 -0.77 6.85 -18.54
CA PRO A 268 -0.95 7.89 -19.57
C PRO A 268 -1.27 9.25 -18.93
N ILE A 269 -0.30 10.17 -18.96
CA ILE A 269 -0.40 11.49 -18.32
C ILE A 269 -0.68 12.59 -19.34
N GLN A 270 -1.79 13.29 -19.14
CA GLN A 270 -2.08 14.59 -19.75
C GLN A 270 -1.52 15.71 -18.88
N LEU A 271 -0.98 16.77 -19.50
CA LEU A 271 -0.63 18.01 -18.83
C LEU A 271 -1.71 19.06 -19.06
N LYS A 272 -2.13 19.73 -17.98
CA LYS A 272 -3.08 20.84 -17.98
C LYS A 272 -2.37 22.12 -17.56
N VAL A 273 -2.44 23.12 -18.43
CA VAL A 273 -1.73 24.39 -18.26
C VAL A 273 -2.68 25.40 -17.64
N SER A 274 -2.19 26.10 -16.63
CA SER A 274 -2.88 27.22 -16.01
C SER A 274 -1.86 28.20 -15.42
N ALA A 275 -2.31 29.09 -14.54
CA ALA A 275 -1.46 30.03 -13.85
C ALA A 275 -1.77 30.01 -12.35
N TYR A 276 -0.76 30.21 -11.52
CA TYR A 276 -0.94 30.48 -10.09
C TYR A 276 -1.62 31.84 -9.86
N MET A 277 -1.99 32.16 -8.63
CA MET A 277 -2.64 33.43 -8.30
C MET A 277 -1.75 34.65 -8.62
N ASP A 278 -0.44 34.49 -8.47
CA ASP A 278 0.59 35.44 -8.90
C ASP A 278 0.98 35.24 -10.37
N GLY A 279 0.16 34.52 -11.14
CA GLY A 279 0.27 34.10 -12.55
C GLY A 279 1.61 33.57 -13.01
N ASN A 280 2.40 32.99 -12.11
CA ASN A 280 3.46 32.07 -12.52
C ASN A 280 2.84 30.86 -13.23
N LEU A 281 3.59 30.21 -14.12
CA LEU A 281 3.12 29.05 -14.87
C LEU A 281 2.79 27.89 -13.91
N ALA A 282 1.56 27.38 -13.99
CA ALA A 282 1.13 26.21 -13.26
C ALA A 282 0.83 25.07 -14.23
N ILE A 283 1.32 23.86 -13.93
CA ILE A 283 1.00 22.66 -14.71
C ILE A 283 0.53 21.55 -13.79
N ALA A 284 -0.70 21.09 -14.01
CA ALA A 284 -1.27 19.92 -13.36
C ALA A 284 -1.13 18.69 -14.25
N MET A 285 -0.88 17.54 -13.64
CA MET A 285 -0.83 16.24 -14.31
C MET A 285 -2.15 15.51 -14.06
N HIS A 286 -2.73 14.95 -15.13
CA HIS A 286 -3.93 14.10 -15.04
C HIS A 286 -3.66 12.74 -15.70
N THR A 287 -3.97 11.65 -15.00
CA THR A 287 -3.93 10.29 -15.58
C THR A 287 -5.24 9.98 -16.31
N TRP A 288 -5.16 9.18 -17.38
CA TRP A 288 -6.29 8.77 -18.23
C TRP A 288 -6.55 7.26 -18.23
N GLU A 289 -6.04 6.53 -17.24
CA GLU A 289 -6.17 5.05 -17.16
C GLU A 289 -7.62 4.56 -17.22
N ASN A 290 -8.56 5.34 -16.71
CA ASN A 290 -9.97 4.98 -16.60
C ASN A 290 -10.85 5.63 -17.69
N GLY A 291 -10.24 6.21 -18.74
CA GLY A 291 -10.96 6.86 -19.84
C GLY A 291 -11.48 8.28 -19.53
N TYR A 292 -11.14 8.83 -18.37
CA TYR A 292 -11.39 10.23 -17.99
C TYR A 292 -10.18 10.80 -17.21
N ALA A 293 -10.04 12.13 -17.18
CA ALA A 293 -8.93 12.80 -16.51
C ALA A 293 -9.04 12.71 -14.99
N GLU A 294 -8.13 11.98 -14.33
CA GLU A 294 -7.99 11.95 -12.87
C GLU A 294 -6.75 12.73 -12.44
N PRO A 295 -6.79 13.56 -11.39
CA PRO A 295 -5.62 14.27 -10.89
C PRO A 295 -4.51 13.29 -10.47
N TRP A 296 -3.29 13.50 -10.99
CA TRP A 296 -2.10 12.73 -10.67
C TRP A 296 -1.20 13.48 -9.69
N ALA A 297 -0.72 14.66 -10.08
CA ALA A 297 0.16 15.50 -9.29
C ALA A 297 0.16 16.95 -9.78
N SER A 298 0.71 17.86 -8.99
CA SER A 298 1.16 19.16 -9.49
C SER A 298 2.58 19.00 -10.01
N LEU A 299 2.82 19.28 -11.29
CA LEU A 299 4.16 19.18 -11.88
C LEU A 299 5.04 20.35 -11.46
N THR A 300 4.43 21.51 -11.29
CA THR A 300 5.08 22.73 -10.87
C THR A 300 4.78 23.03 -9.41
N VAL A 301 5.65 23.80 -8.77
CA VAL A 301 5.41 24.40 -7.45
C VAL A 301 5.53 25.92 -7.55
N ASN A 302 4.66 26.65 -6.84
CA ASN A 302 4.76 28.10 -6.76
C ASN A 302 5.65 28.52 -5.60
N LEU A 303 6.76 29.17 -5.90
CA LEU A 303 7.70 29.72 -4.92
C LEU A 303 7.75 31.23 -5.08
N ASP A 304 8.16 31.92 -4.02
CA ASP A 304 8.20 33.38 -4.01
C ASP A 304 9.04 33.95 -5.17
N GLY A 305 8.48 34.96 -5.81
CA GLY A 305 9.10 35.73 -6.88
C GLY A 305 8.52 35.45 -8.27
N GLU A 306 8.60 36.44 -9.14
CA GLU A 306 8.12 36.34 -10.51
C GLU A 306 8.99 35.38 -11.34
N ARG A 307 8.35 34.54 -12.14
CA ARG A 307 9.01 33.65 -13.08
C ARG A 307 9.05 34.24 -14.47
N GLY A 308 10.15 33.95 -15.18
CA GLY A 308 10.25 34.22 -16.60
C GLY A 308 9.12 33.54 -17.39
N LYS A 309 8.80 34.06 -18.57
CA LYS A 309 7.81 33.44 -19.46
C LYS A 309 8.16 31.97 -19.71
N ASP A 310 7.17 31.11 -19.56
CA ASP A 310 7.25 29.65 -19.69
C ASP A 310 8.23 28.97 -18.70
N CYS A 311 8.74 29.68 -17.69
CA CYS A 311 9.59 29.12 -16.64
C CYS A 311 8.75 28.74 -15.41
N ALA A 312 9.06 27.60 -14.81
CA ALA A 312 8.48 27.15 -13.55
C ALA A 312 9.46 26.29 -12.76
N PHE A 313 9.33 26.28 -11.43
CA PHE A 313 9.99 25.31 -10.57
C PHE A 313 9.25 23.98 -10.59
N ILE A 314 9.99 22.88 -10.75
CA ILE A 314 9.42 21.53 -10.81
C ILE A 314 9.30 20.97 -9.39
N ASP A 315 8.13 20.43 -9.03
CA ASP A 315 7.86 19.87 -7.71
C ASP A 315 8.54 18.50 -7.51
N THR A 316 9.85 18.53 -7.27
CA THR A 316 10.67 17.34 -6.99
C THR A 316 10.35 16.70 -5.64
N ASN A 317 9.63 17.40 -4.76
CA ASN A 317 9.10 16.84 -3.51
C ASN A 317 7.86 15.97 -3.77
N GLY A 318 7.05 16.32 -4.78
CA GLY A 318 5.99 15.47 -5.29
C GLY A 318 6.55 14.20 -5.96
N ASP A 319 7.52 14.37 -6.86
CA ASP A 319 8.26 13.25 -7.45
C ASP A 319 9.63 13.68 -7.98
N ALA A 320 10.69 13.01 -7.51
CA ALA A 320 12.06 13.27 -7.92
C ALA A 320 12.34 12.95 -9.40
N ASP A 321 11.48 12.16 -10.07
CA ASP A 321 11.68 11.74 -11.46
C ASP A 321 11.13 12.74 -12.50
N PHE A 322 10.33 13.74 -12.08
CA PHE A 322 9.75 14.74 -13.00
C PHE A 322 10.77 15.45 -13.90
N PRO A 323 11.95 15.91 -13.39
CA PRO A 323 12.94 16.55 -14.24
C PRO A 323 13.45 15.65 -15.37
N VAL A 324 13.69 14.37 -15.08
CA VAL A 324 14.15 13.38 -16.06
C VAL A 324 13.06 13.10 -17.08
N TRP A 325 11.82 12.95 -16.64
CA TRP A 325 10.67 12.71 -17.50
C TRP A 325 10.42 13.88 -18.48
N LEU A 326 10.47 15.11 -18.00
CA LEU A 326 10.34 16.33 -18.81
C LEU A 326 11.38 16.39 -19.95
N ILE A 327 12.63 16.01 -19.67
CA ILE A 327 13.71 15.99 -20.66
C ILE A 327 13.47 14.86 -21.67
N ARG A 328 13.14 13.65 -21.21
CA ARG A 328 12.90 12.48 -22.06
C ARG A 328 11.78 12.72 -23.09
N HIS A 329 10.72 13.42 -22.69
CA HIS A 329 9.61 13.76 -23.59
C HIS A 329 9.78 15.10 -24.31
N GLY A 330 10.93 15.77 -24.15
CA GLY A 330 11.25 17.02 -24.84
C GLY A 330 10.28 18.16 -24.51
N LEU A 331 9.79 18.22 -23.27
CA LEU A 331 8.76 19.18 -22.83
C LEU A 331 9.36 20.48 -22.30
N ALA A 332 10.50 20.38 -21.62
CA ALA A 332 11.18 21.51 -21.00
C ALA A 332 12.69 21.32 -21.00
N ILE A 333 13.41 22.41 -20.79
CA ILE A 333 14.88 22.44 -20.66
C ILE A 333 15.27 23.10 -19.34
N PRO A 334 16.28 22.59 -18.64
CA PRO A 334 16.73 23.19 -17.38
C PRO A 334 17.30 24.59 -17.65
N THR A 335 16.98 25.55 -16.78
CA THR A 335 17.55 26.91 -16.88
C THR A 335 18.88 27.04 -16.14
N GLY A 336 19.15 26.09 -15.22
CA GLY A 336 20.30 26.12 -14.31
C GLY A 336 20.01 26.84 -12.98
N ALA A 337 18.85 27.50 -12.85
CA ALA A 337 18.42 28.09 -11.60
C ALA A 337 17.78 27.03 -10.69
N THR A 338 17.96 27.19 -9.38
CA THR A 338 17.27 26.42 -8.34
C THR A 338 16.78 27.38 -7.25
N GLN A 339 15.74 26.97 -6.54
CA GLN A 339 15.27 27.71 -5.37
C GLN A 339 14.95 26.73 -4.24
N ARG A 340 15.39 27.07 -3.04
CA ARG A 340 15.17 26.25 -1.84
C ARG A 340 13.93 26.74 -1.09
N SER A 341 13.06 25.82 -0.70
CA SER A 341 11.97 26.07 0.25
C SER A 341 11.93 24.94 1.27
N GLY A 342 12.01 25.28 2.56
CA GLY A 342 12.20 24.32 3.63
C GLY A 342 13.47 23.48 3.43
N TYR A 343 13.30 22.14 3.40
CA TYR A 343 14.37 21.17 3.19
C TYR A 343 14.51 20.71 1.71
N CYS A 344 13.68 21.25 0.80
CA CYS A 344 13.67 20.85 -0.60
C CYS A 344 14.29 21.94 -1.50
N GLU A 345 14.99 21.50 -2.54
CA GLU A 345 15.52 22.37 -3.59
C GLU A 345 14.82 22.03 -4.91
N TYR A 346 14.21 23.04 -5.52
CA TYR A 346 13.38 22.89 -6.71
C TYR A 346 14.13 23.49 -7.91
N PRO A 347 14.41 22.69 -8.96
CA PRO A 347 15.06 23.18 -10.15
C PRO A 347 14.07 23.90 -11.07
N GLU A 348 14.51 25.00 -11.68
CA GLU A 348 13.71 25.74 -12.66
C GLU A 348 13.90 25.16 -14.06
N TYR A 349 12.78 25.00 -14.74
CA TYR A 349 12.72 24.54 -16.12
C TYR A 349 11.95 25.53 -16.97
N ARG A 350 12.42 25.75 -18.20
CA ARG A 350 11.71 26.49 -19.23
C ARG A 350 11.00 25.53 -20.16
N PHE A 351 9.68 25.57 -20.14
CA PHE A 351 8.83 24.78 -21.02
C PHE A 351 8.88 25.31 -22.45
N ARG A 352 8.74 24.39 -23.41
CA ARG A 352 8.70 24.73 -24.83
C ARG A 352 7.31 25.24 -25.20
N ALA A 353 7.21 26.50 -25.63
CA ALA A 353 5.94 27.17 -25.91
C ALA A 353 5.07 26.48 -26.98
N ASP A 354 5.70 25.90 -28.00
CA ASP A 354 5.05 25.06 -29.01
C ASP A 354 4.41 23.82 -28.39
N ARG A 355 5.11 23.17 -27.46
CA ARG A 355 4.60 21.99 -26.74
C ARG A 355 3.48 22.34 -25.78
N LEU A 356 3.58 23.44 -25.02
CA LEU A 356 2.48 23.89 -24.15
C LEU A 356 1.21 24.19 -24.96
N ARG A 357 1.36 24.84 -26.12
CA ARG A 357 0.24 25.14 -27.03
C ARG A 357 -0.37 23.89 -27.64
N GLU A 358 0.42 22.87 -27.93
CA GLU A 358 -0.06 21.58 -28.43
C GLU A 358 -0.82 20.79 -27.35
N LEU A 359 -0.31 20.84 -26.12
CA LEU A 359 -0.85 20.07 -25.00
C LEU A 359 -2.17 20.62 -24.46
N ASP A 360 -2.23 21.93 -24.28
CA ASP A 360 -3.40 22.61 -23.75
C ASP A 360 -3.53 24.01 -24.36
N PRO A 361 -4.05 24.11 -25.60
CA PRO A 361 -4.12 25.38 -26.33
C PRO A 361 -4.87 26.47 -25.56
N GLU A 362 -5.98 26.10 -24.91
CA GLU A 362 -6.83 27.02 -24.14
C GLU A 362 -6.14 27.45 -22.85
N GLY A 363 -5.64 26.49 -22.06
CA GLY A 363 -4.94 26.78 -20.80
C GLY A 363 -3.68 27.61 -21.01
N TYR A 364 -2.93 27.35 -22.10
CA TYR A 364 -1.76 28.15 -22.43
C TYR A 364 -2.11 29.57 -22.90
N ALA A 365 -3.20 29.75 -23.66
CA ALA A 365 -3.67 31.08 -24.05
C ALA A 365 -4.11 31.91 -22.84
N GLU A 366 -4.80 31.30 -21.88
CA GLU A 366 -5.19 31.95 -20.62
C GLU A 366 -3.94 32.37 -19.82
N TYR A 367 -2.97 31.48 -19.65
CA TYR A 367 -1.69 31.78 -19.00
C TYR A 367 -0.98 32.98 -19.68
N LEU A 368 -0.93 33.02 -21.01
CA LEU A 368 -0.33 34.13 -21.75
C LEU A 368 -1.06 35.46 -21.51
N SER A 369 -2.39 35.45 -21.45
CA SER A 369 -3.17 36.68 -21.19
C SER A 369 -2.85 37.29 -19.81
N LEU A 370 -2.62 36.44 -18.79
CA LEU A 370 -2.23 36.87 -17.45
C LEU A 370 -0.79 37.41 -17.40
N GLN A 371 0.10 36.85 -18.22
CA GLN A 371 1.48 37.35 -18.41
C GLN A 371 1.51 38.72 -19.11
N GLU A 372 0.68 38.94 -20.12
CA GLU A 372 0.61 40.22 -20.87
C GLU A 372 -0.02 41.33 -20.04
N GLY A 373 -1.01 41.01 -19.20
CA GLY A 373 -1.60 41.94 -18.23
C GLY A 373 -0.56 42.49 -17.23
N ARG A 374 0.46 41.71 -16.88
CA ARG A 374 1.57 42.16 -16.02
C ARG A 374 2.56 43.09 -16.69
N ARG A 375 2.79 42.93 -17.99
CA ARG A 375 3.71 43.80 -18.74
C ARG A 375 3.10 45.16 -19.05
N SER A 376 1.77 45.28 -18.88
CA SER A 376 0.98 46.48 -19.20
C SER A 376 0.59 47.29 -17.96
N ALA A 377 0.90 46.79 -16.76
CA ALA A 377 0.74 47.45 -15.46
C ALA A 377 2.12 47.86 -14.93
#